data_AF-B7WS99-F1
#
_entry.id   AF-B7WS99-F1
#
_cell.length_a   1.000
_cell.length_b   1.000
_cell.length_c   1.000
_cell.angle_alpha   90.00
_cell.angle_beta   90.00
_cell.angle_gamma   90.00
#
_symmetry.space_group_name_H-M   'P 1'
#
loop_
_entity.id
_entity.type
_entity.pdbx_description
1 polymer ?
#
loop_
_entity_poly.entity_id
_entity_poly.type
_entity_poly.pdbx_seq_one_letter_code
_entity_poly.pdbx_strand_id
1 'polypeptide(L)'
;MQRLAWLRVLQRSRPTPRLDDTTRHHGLTHAVISALSERRTDVLRHLVDRHGAPLMASAMANLSIRQRADALSLLTSEQRSRLDEQLRSSQAQLPWTQLASSGKTLH
;
A
#
# COMPACT_ATOMS: atom_id res chain seq x y z
N MET A 1 -42.75 -31.90 -19.67
CA MET A 1 -42.68 -30.42 -19.77
C MET A 1 -42.47 -29.87 -18.38
N GLN A 2 -41.32 -29.19 -18.13
CA GLN A 2 -40.74 -28.68 -16.86
C GLN A 2 -39.37 -29.34 -16.62
N ARG A 3 -38.23 -28.69 -16.35
CA ARG A 3 -37.90 -27.28 -16.05
C ARG A 3 -36.41 -27.09 -16.37
N LEU A 4 -36.09 -26.36 -17.44
CA LEU A 4 -34.76 -25.80 -17.72
C LEU A 4 -34.49 -24.60 -16.79
N ALA A 5 -34.48 -24.82 -15.47
CA ALA A 5 -34.35 -23.74 -14.48
C ALA A 5 -32.97 -23.68 -13.79
N TRP A 6 -32.14 -24.72 -13.93
CA TRP A 6 -30.89 -24.85 -13.16
C TRP A 6 -29.68 -24.15 -13.79
N LEU A 7 -29.74 -23.79 -15.08
CA LEU A 7 -28.60 -23.20 -15.79
C LEU A 7 -28.37 -21.71 -15.47
N ARG A 8 -29.24 -21.04 -14.71
CA ARG A 8 -29.05 -19.61 -14.35
C ARG A 8 -28.41 -19.37 -12.99
N VAL A 9 -28.27 -20.39 -12.14
CA VAL A 9 -27.65 -20.22 -10.80
C VAL A 9 -26.13 -20.16 -10.87
N LEU A 10 -25.51 -20.76 -11.89
CA LEU A 10 -24.05 -20.80 -12.03
C LEU A 10 -23.42 -19.53 -12.62
N GLN A 11 -24.21 -18.55 -13.07
CA GLN A 11 -23.68 -17.28 -13.62
C GLN A 11 -23.58 -16.14 -12.60
N ARG A 12 -24.00 -16.33 -11.34
CA ARG A 12 -24.09 -15.24 -10.35
C ARG A 12 -22.87 -15.08 -9.43
N SER A 13 -21.79 -15.81 -9.69
CA SER A 13 -20.55 -15.69 -8.91
C SER A 13 -19.35 -15.45 -9.82
N ARG A 14 -19.46 -14.49 -10.74
CA ARG A 14 -18.26 -13.84 -11.27
C ARG A 14 -17.63 -13.04 -10.13
N PRO A 15 -16.33 -13.22 -9.84
CA PRO A 15 -15.68 -12.49 -8.77
C PRO A 15 -15.68 -11.01 -9.17
N THR A 16 -16.33 -10.17 -8.39
CA THR A 16 -16.18 -8.71 -8.47
C THR A 16 -14.84 -8.34 -7.84
N PRO A 17 -13.79 -7.99 -8.60
CA PRO A 17 -12.55 -7.49 -8.03
C PRO A 17 -12.70 -5.96 -7.96
N ARG A 18 -13.56 -5.45 -7.08
CA ARG A 18 -13.81 -4.01 -6.99
C ARG A 18 -13.95 -3.46 -5.57
N LEU A 19 -13.70 -4.26 -4.55
CA LEU A 19 -13.97 -3.88 -3.16
C LEU A 19 -12.75 -3.55 -2.29
N ASP A 20 -11.52 -3.58 -2.81
CA ASP A 20 -10.42 -3.88 -1.89
C ASP A 20 -9.11 -3.16 -2.14
N ASP A 21 -9.01 -2.24 -3.10
CA ASP A 21 -7.72 -1.55 -3.31
C ASP A 21 -7.38 -0.61 -2.14
N THR A 22 -8.37 0.18 -1.70
CA THR A 22 -8.20 1.13 -0.58
C THR A 22 -8.10 0.44 0.78
N THR A 23 -8.83 -0.65 1.00
CA THR A 23 -8.76 -1.45 2.24
C THR A 23 -7.43 -2.19 2.34
N ARG A 24 -6.96 -2.78 1.24
CA ARG A 24 -5.63 -3.39 1.17
C ARG A 24 -4.52 -2.37 1.40
N HIS A 25 -4.71 -1.15 0.91
CA HIS A 25 -3.76 -0.06 1.14
C HIS A 25 -3.67 0.33 2.62
N HIS A 26 -4.80 0.43 3.33
CA HIS A 26 -4.82 0.68 4.76
C HIS A 26 -4.20 -0.48 5.56
N GLY A 27 -4.54 -1.73 5.22
CA GLY A 27 -3.95 -2.92 5.83
C GLY A 27 -2.43 -2.98 5.67
N LEU A 28 -1.92 -2.65 4.47
CA LEU A 28 -0.49 -2.57 4.20
C LEU A 28 0.18 -1.46 5.02
N THR A 29 -0.42 -0.28 5.08
CA THR A 29 0.13 0.84 5.87
C THR A 29 0.24 0.48 7.35
N HIS A 30 -0.78 -0.16 7.93
CA HIS A 30 -0.73 -0.64 9.32
C HIS A 30 0.33 -1.73 9.52
N ALA A 31 0.45 -2.68 8.59
CA ALA A 31 1.46 -3.74 8.66
C ALA A 31 2.89 -3.19 8.60
N VAL A 32 3.12 -2.17 7.76
CA VAL A 32 4.42 -1.47 7.69
C VAL A 32 4.72 -0.73 8.99
N ILE A 33 3.74 -0.01 9.55
CA ILE A 33 3.92 0.71 10.83
C ILE A 33 4.23 -0.28 11.97
N SER A 34 3.46 -1.37 12.10
CA SER A 34 3.69 -2.40 13.12
C SER A 34 5.06 -3.07 12.95
N ALA A 35 5.43 -3.43 11.71
CA ALA A 35 6.74 -4.03 11.45
C ALA A 35 7.90 -3.07 11.75
N LEU A 36 7.73 -1.76 11.53
CA LEU A 36 8.72 -0.74 11.92
C LEU A 36 8.82 -0.59 13.43
N SER A 37 7.68 -0.48 14.12
CA SER A 37 7.63 -0.38 15.59
C SER A 37 8.27 -1.59 16.27
N GLU A 38 8.09 -2.78 15.69
CA GLU A 38 8.69 -4.04 16.18
C GLU A 38 10.10 -4.30 15.61
N ARG A 39 10.63 -3.42 14.76
CA ARG A 39 11.92 -3.56 14.04
C ARG A 39 12.06 -4.90 13.29
N ARG A 40 10.95 -5.41 12.73
CA ARG A 40 10.87 -6.67 12.00
C ARG A 40 11.22 -6.48 10.52
N THR A 41 12.53 -6.46 10.27
CA THR A 41 13.13 -6.26 8.95
C THR A 41 12.68 -7.29 7.92
N ASP A 42 12.55 -8.56 8.30
CA ASP A 42 12.14 -9.64 7.39
C ASP A 42 10.70 -9.47 6.91
N VAL A 43 9.82 -9.02 7.81
CA VAL A 43 8.42 -8.71 7.47
C VAL A 43 8.36 -7.53 6.52
N LEU A 44 9.14 -6.47 6.75
CA LEU A 44 9.20 -5.33 5.84
C LEU A 44 9.66 -5.74 4.45
N ARG A 45 10.73 -6.53 4.34
CA ARG A 45 11.21 -7.04 3.05
C ARG A 45 10.18 -7.91 2.34
N HIS A 46 9.53 -8.80 3.09
CA HIS A 46 8.47 -9.64 2.57
C HIS A 46 7.28 -8.82 2.05
N LEU A 47 6.89 -7.74 2.73
CA LEU A 47 5.83 -6.85 2.28
C LEU A 47 6.22 -6.12 0.98
N VAL A 48 7.47 -5.68 0.84
CA VAL A 48 7.95 -5.06 -0.41
C VAL A 48 7.90 -6.05 -1.57
N ASP A 49 8.38 -7.28 -1.36
CA ASP A 49 8.42 -8.30 -2.42
C ASP A 49 7.01 -8.77 -2.81
N ARG A 50 6.10 -8.86 -1.83
CA ARG A 50 4.73 -9.33 -2.05
C ARG A 50 3.83 -8.29 -2.72
N HIS A 51 3.92 -7.02 -2.32
CA HIS A 51 3.01 -5.96 -2.77
C HIS A 51 3.62 -5.05 -3.85
N GLY A 52 4.93 -5.13 -4.06
CA GLY A 52 5.65 -4.34 -5.05
C GLY A 52 5.91 -2.90 -4.61
N ALA A 53 6.85 -2.27 -5.31
CA ALA A 53 7.33 -0.92 -5.01
C ALA A 53 6.24 0.18 -5.05
N PRO A 54 5.25 0.19 -5.97
CA PRO A 54 4.25 1.26 -6.03
C PRO A 54 3.33 1.32 -4.81
N LEU A 55 2.75 0.18 -4.39
CA LEU A 55 1.87 0.13 -3.22
C LEU A 55 2.63 0.40 -1.92
N MET A 56 3.87 -0.06 -1.83
CA MET A 56 4.74 0.24 -0.70
C MET A 56 5.12 1.73 -0.65
N ALA A 57 5.39 2.37 -1.80
CA ALA A 57 5.68 3.80 -1.87
C ALA A 57 4.51 4.64 -1.37
N SER A 58 3.28 4.28 -1.76
CA SER A 58 2.07 4.93 -1.25
C SER A 58 1.90 4.69 0.26
N ALA A 59 2.20 3.49 0.79
CA ALA A 59 2.12 3.24 2.23
C ALA A 59 3.17 4.04 3.01
N MET A 60 4.38 4.14 2.47
CA MET A 60 5.46 4.97 3.02
C MET A 60 5.16 6.47 2.95
N ALA A 61 4.23 6.93 2.10
CA ALA A 61 3.80 8.33 2.04
C ALA A 61 2.98 8.75 3.27
N ASN A 62 2.35 7.80 3.96
CA ASN A 62 1.61 8.04 5.20
C ASN A 62 2.51 7.98 6.45
N LEU A 63 3.81 7.69 6.30
CA LEU A 63 4.77 7.62 7.42
C LEU A 63 5.41 8.99 7.69
N SER A 64 5.81 9.22 8.95
CA SER A 64 6.65 10.38 9.26
C SER A 64 8.03 10.26 8.59
N ILE A 65 8.69 11.40 8.37
CA ILE A 65 10.03 11.48 7.76
C ILE A 65 11.03 10.55 8.47
N ARG A 66 10.99 10.51 9.82
CA ARG A 66 11.86 9.65 10.62
C ARG A 66 11.57 8.16 10.42
N GLN A 67 10.29 7.76 10.44
CA GLN A 67 9.89 6.37 10.21
C GLN A 67 10.21 5.90 8.78
N ARG A 68 10.05 6.79 7.80
CA ARG A 68 10.43 6.50 6.41
C ARG A 68 11.94 6.29 6.28
N ALA A 69 12.76 7.14 6.89
CA ALA A 69 14.21 6.97 6.90
C ALA A 69 14.65 5.66 7.56
N ASP A 70 14.03 5.31 8.68
CA ASP A 70 14.28 4.02 9.36
C ASP A 70 13.85 2.84 8.48
N ALA A 71 12.66 2.89 7.87
CA ALA A 71 12.19 1.87 6.95
C ALA A 71 13.15 1.63 5.77
N LEU A 72 13.62 2.70 5.13
CA LEU A 72 14.57 2.62 4.02
C LEU A 72 15.93 2.06 4.45
N SER A 73 16.33 2.26 5.70
CA SER A 73 17.57 1.70 6.27
C SER A 73 17.51 0.18 6.44
N LEU A 74 16.31 -0.38 6.66
CA LEU A 74 16.10 -1.81 6.90
C LEU A 74 15.95 -2.64 5.60
N LEU A 75 15.68 -1.95 4.48
CA LEU A 75 15.54 -2.58 3.15
C LEU A 75 16.90 -2.83 2.49
N THR A 76 16.90 -3.76 1.54
CA THR A 76 18.09 -3.99 0.70
C THR A 76 18.31 -2.83 -0.27
N SER A 77 19.56 -2.65 -0.74
CA SER A 77 19.87 -1.54 -1.66
C SER A 77 19.06 -1.61 -2.97
N GLU A 78 18.77 -2.81 -3.45
CA GLU A 78 17.96 -3.02 -4.65
C GLU A 78 16.50 -2.63 -4.43
N GLN A 79 15.88 -3.09 -3.34
CA GLN A 79 14.50 -2.73 -2.99
C GLN A 79 14.36 -1.23 -2.76
N ARG A 80 15.33 -0.63 -2.07
CA ARG A 80 15.39 0.82 -1.84
C ARG A 80 15.47 1.60 -3.15
N SER A 81 16.32 1.19 -4.11
CA SER A 81 16.41 1.85 -5.41
C SER A 81 15.07 1.84 -6.16
N ARG A 82 14.37 0.69 -6.16
CA ARG A 82 13.06 0.55 -6.80
C ARG A 82 11.98 1.41 -6.11
N LEU A 83 12.03 1.48 -4.78
CA LEU A 83 11.12 2.31 -3.98
C LEU A 83 11.38 3.81 -4.16
N ASP A 84 12.64 4.24 -4.19
CA ASP A 84 13.00 5.64 -4.39
C ASP A 84 12.57 6.16 -5.76
N GLU A 85 12.71 5.33 -6.80
CA GLU A 85 12.20 5.64 -8.14
C GLU A 85 10.67 5.84 -8.15
N GLN A 86 9.93 4.98 -7.46
CA GLN A 86 8.48 5.09 -7.32
C GLN A 86 8.04 6.24 -6.40
N LEU A 87 8.80 6.55 -5.35
CA LEU A 87 8.55 7.69 -4.48
C LEU A 87 8.77 9.02 -5.21
N ARG A 88 9.75 9.07 -6.12
CA ARG A 88 10.00 10.23 -6.98
C ARG A 88 8.90 10.38 -8.03
N SER A 89 8.48 9.29 -8.67
CA SER A 89 7.39 9.32 -9.67
C SER A 89 6.03 9.63 -9.04
N SER A 90 5.78 9.17 -7.82
CA SER A 90 4.56 9.47 -7.07
C SER A 90 4.56 10.90 -6.50
N GLN A 91 5.73 11.45 -6.11
CA GLN A 91 5.85 12.87 -5.75
C GLN A 91 5.68 13.80 -6.94
N ALA A 92 6.14 13.41 -8.13
CA ALA A 92 5.92 14.18 -9.36
C ALA A 92 4.44 14.24 -9.78
N GLN A 93 3.63 13.28 -9.31
CA GLN A 93 2.19 13.21 -9.57
C GLN A 93 1.33 13.83 -8.45
N LEU A 94 1.93 14.21 -7.31
CA LEU A 94 1.22 14.97 -6.30
C LEU A 94 1.03 16.40 -6.84
N PRO A 95 -0.21 16.86 -7.08
CA PRO A 95 -0.43 18.26 -7.40
C PRO A 95 0.14 19.08 -6.25
N TRP A 96 0.88 20.13 -6.59
CA TRP A 96 1.55 21.06 -5.67
C TRP A 96 0.62 21.66 -4.57
N THR A 97 -0.67 21.37 -4.62
CA THR A 97 -1.71 21.73 -3.64
C THR A 97 -1.69 20.92 -2.34
N GLN A 98 -1.10 19.72 -2.28
CA GLN A 98 -1.12 18.91 -1.05
C GLN A 98 0.03 19.18 -0.06
N LEU A 99 1.04 19.96 -0.46
CA LEU A 99 2.17 20.29 0.42
C LEU A 99 1.78 21.21 1.60
N ALA A 100 0.54 21.72 1.63
CA ALA A 100 0.05 22.67 2.64
C ALA A 100 -0.98 22.09 3.64
N SER A 101 -1.35 20.81 3.57
CA SER A 101 -2.34 20.22 4.48
C SER A 101 -1.72 19.24 5.48
N SER A 102 -0.71 19.71 6.21
CA SER A 102 -0.32 19.07 7.48
C SER A 102 0.11 20.12 8.49
N GLY A 103 -0.72 21.14 8.62
CA GLY A 103 -0.70 22.06 9.74
C GLY A 103 -2.13 22.21 10.24
N LYS A 104 -2.33 21.87 11.52
CA LYS A 104 -3.45 22.32 12.37
C LYS A 104 -4.69 21.41 12.43
N THR A 105 -4.65 20.48 13.38
CA THR A 105 -5.76 20.30 14.32
C THR A 105 -5.21 19.94 15.70
N LEU A 106 -4.91 20.97 16.51
CA LEU A 106 -4.92 20.88 17.97
C LEU A 106 -6.35 21.25 18.38
N HIS A 107 -7.01 20.37 19.11
CA HIS A 107 -8.22 20.69 19.85
C HIS A 107 -8.22 19.96 21.18
#